data_AF-A0A944Z8U8-F1
#
_entry.id   AF-A0A944Z8U8-F1
#
_cell.length_a   1.000
_cell.length_b   1.000
_cell.length_c   1.000
_cell.angle_alpha   90.00
_cell.angle_beta   90.00
_cell.angle_gamma   90.00
#
_symmetry.space_group_name_H-M   'P 1'
#
loop_
_entity.id
_entity.type
_entity.pdbx_description
1 polymer ?
#
loop_
_entity_poly.entity_id
_entity_poly.type
_entity_poly.pdbx_seq_one_letter_code
_entity_poly.pdbx_strand_id
1 'polypeptide(L)' 'MPLTHHPLVKEFPEYKEQIHDLKIKDNHFSKLMKQYEELDKQVFRIESDAEPTSDDFLRDLKKKRLKIKDDLHNIIKET' A
#
# COMPACT_ATOMS: atom_id res chain seq x y z
N MET A 1 9.63 11.84 -13.95
CA MET A 1 8.60 12.23 -12.96
C MET A 1 8.04 10.96 -12.35
N PRO A 2 8.31 10.58 -11.09
CA PRO A 2 7.49 9.57 -10.45
C PRO A 2 6.29 10.32 -9.88
N LEU A 3 5.20 10.35 -10.65
CA LEU A 3 3.87 10.55 -10.09
C LEU A 3 3.67 9.38 -9.12
N THR A 4 4.06 9.61 -7.87
CA THR A 4 3.82 8.71 -6.75
C THR A 4 2.32 8.67 -6.54
N HIS A 5 1.67 7.85 -7.35
CA HIS A 5 0.31 7.40 -7.15
C HIS A 5 0.37 6.51 -5.90
N HIS A 6 0.47 7.14 -4.73
CA HIS A 6 0.42 6.46 -3.45
C HIS A 6 -1.04 6.37 -3.04
N PRO A 7 -1.69 5.21 -3.23
CA PRO A 7 -3.09 5.04 -2.87
C PRO A 7 -3.35 5.41 -1.40
N LEU A 8 -2.39 5.20 -0.49
CA LEU A 8 -2.52 5.64 0.91
C LEU A 8 -2.59 7.16 1.10
N VAL A 9 -1.77 7.93 0.38
CA VAL A 9 -1.79 9.41 0.47
C VAL A 9 -3.08 9.97 -0.14
N LYS A 10 -3.67 9.25 -1.11
CA LYS A 10 -5.00 9.55 -1.65
C LYS A 10 -6.12 9.21 -0.66
N GLU A 11 -6.01 8.10 0.07
CA GLU A 11 -6.99 7.69 1.09
C GLU A 11 -6.93 8.57 2.34
N PHE A 12 -5.75 9.09 2.67
CA PHE A 12 -5.50 9.92 3.86
C PHE A 12 -4.78 11.22 3.49
N PRO A 13 -5.48 12.17 2.83
CA PRO A 13 -4.88 13.44 2.42
C PRO A 13 -4.44 14.29 3.61
N GLU A 14 -5.11 14.14 4.76
CA GLU A 14 -4.83 14.85 6.02
C GLU A 14 -3.48 14.47 6.63
N TYR A 15 -3.06 13.21 6.44
CA TYR A 15 -1.80 12.69 6.94
C TYR A 15 -0.69 12.69 5.87
N LYS A 16 -0.92 13.30 4.71
CA LYS A 16 0.03 13.31 3.57
C LYS A 16 1.43 13.76 3.96
N GLU A 17 1.55 14.83 4.74
CA GLU A 17 2.85 15.37 5.14
C GLU A 17 3.57 14.44 6.13
N GLN A 18 2.85 13.94 7.14
CA GLN A 18 3.40 12.94 8.07
C GLN A 18 3.82 11.66 7.35
N ILE A 19 2.99 11.16 6.44
CA ILE A 19 3.29 9.98 5.62
C ILE A 19 4.56 10.21 4.78
N HIS A 20 4.75 11.42 4.25
CA HIS A 20 5.95 11.75 3.48
C HIS A 20 7.20 11.81 4.37
N ASP A 21 7.09 12.43 5.55
CA ASP A 21 8.19 12.51 6.52
C ASP A 21 8.55 11.12 7.05
N LEU A 22 7.55 10.33 7.46
CA LEU A 22 7.70 8.95 7.90
C LEU A 22 8.31 8.06 6.81
N LYS A 23 7.97 8.25 5.54
CA LYS A 23 8.60 7.49 4.46
C LYS A 23 10.10 7.78 4.32
N ILE A 24 10.54 8.99 4.65
CA ILE A 24 11.95 9.40 4.55
C ILE A 24 12.71 9.01 5.83
N LYS A 25 12.08 9.22 6.97
CA LYS A 25 12.66 9.05 8.30
C LYS A 25 12.56 7.61 8.80
N ASP A 26 11.51 6.89 8.41
CA ASP A 26 11.22 5.52 8.79
C ASP A 26 11.29 4.55 7.59
N ASN A 27 12.34 3.71 7.63
CA ASN A 27 12.61 2.77 6.56
C ASN A 27 11.61 1.58 6.56
N HIS A 28 10.93 1.33 7.68
CA HIS A 28 9.90 0.29 7.78
C HIS A 28 8.64 0.75 7.05
N PHE A 29 8.20 1.99 7.28
CA PHE A 29 7.10 2.63 6.57
C PHE A 29 7.32 2.64 5.04
N SER A 30 8.53 3.00 4.61
CA SER A 30 8.91 3.00 3.19
C SER A 30 8.80 1.61 2.52
N LYS A 31 9.19 0.55 3.24
CA LYS A 31 9.04 -0.84 2.77
C LYS A 31 7.57 -1.27 2.68
N LEU A 32 6.77 -0.96 3.69
CA LEU A 32 5.33 -1.28 3.72
C LEU A 32 4.61 -0.60 2.57
N MET A 33 4.91 0.68 2.34
CA MET A 33 4.31 1.46 1.25
C MET A 33 4.63 0.88 -0.13
N LYS A 34 5.88 0.44 -0.35
CA LYS A 34 6.26 -0.29 -1.58
C LYS A 34 5.50 -1.60 -1.73
N GLN A 35 5.36 -2.38 -0.66
CA GLN A 35 4.60 -3.64 -0.70
C GLN A 35 3.12 -3.39 -1.01
N TYR A 36 2.53 -2.33 -0.47
CA TYR A 36 1.15 -1.93 -0.79
C TYR A 36 0.99 -1.58 -2.29
N GLU A 37 1.92 -0.80 -2.84
CA GLU A 37 1.90 -0.44 -4.26
C GLU A 37 2.11 -1.67 -5.17
N GLU A 38 2.97 -2.61 -4.79
CA GLU A 38 3.17 -3.88 -5.49
C GLU A 38 1.92 -4.76 -5.46
N LEU A 39 1.21 -4.82 -4.33
CA LEU A 39 -0.07 -5.52 -4.21
C LEU A 39 -1.14 -4.89 -5.11
N ASP A 40 -1.25 -3.56 -5.10
CA ASP A 40 -2.21 -2.83 -5.92
C ASP A 40 -1.94 -3.03 -7.42
N LYS A 41 -0.67 -2.96 -7.84
CA LYS A 41 -0.24 -3.31 -9.20
C LYS A 41 -0.54 -4.75 -9.55
N GLN A 42 -0.34 -5.69 -8.62
CA GLN A 42 -0.69 -7.09 -8.85
C GLN A 42 -2.20 -7.27 -9.02
N VAL A 43 -3.03 -6.67 -8.16
CA VAL A 43 -4.49 -6.71 -8.30
C VAL A 43 -4.91 -6.11 -9.63
N PHE A 44 -4.40 -4.93 -9.98
CA PHE A 44 -4.71 -4.27 -11.26
C PHE A 44 -4.26 -5.12 -12.45
N ARG A 45 -3.08 -5.73 -12.39
CA ARG A 45 -2.58 -6.61 -13.46
C ARG A 45 -3.46 -7.85 -13.59
N ILE A 46 -3.84 -8.48 -12.48
CA ILE A 46 -4.72 -9.63 -12.45
C ILE A 46 -6.10 -9.28 -13.04
N GLU A 47 -6.68 -8.15 -12.64
CA GLU A 47 -7.96 -7.67 -13.17
C GLU A 47 -7.86 -7.29 -14.65
N SER A 48 -6.73 -6.73 -15.08
CA SER A 48 -6.53 -6.21 -16.44
C SER A 48 -6.05 -7.25 -17.45
N ASP A 49 -5.29 -8.26 -17.03
CA ASP A 49 -4.80 -9.34 -17.91
C ASP A 49 -5.85 -10.46 -18.07
N ALA A 50 -6.94 -10.43 -17.28
CA ALA A 50 -7.94 -11.49 -17.23
C ALA A 50 -7.31 -12.89 -17.11
N GLU A 51 -6.11 -12.99 -16.53
CA GLU A 51 -5.52 -14.26 -16.17
C GLU A 51 -6.45 -14.90 -15.14
N PRO A 52 -6.72 -16.21 -15.23
CA PRO A 52 -7.45 -16.95 -14.21
C PRO A 52 -6.56 -17.05 -12.98
N THR A 53 -6.37 -15.92 -12.28
CA THR A 53 -5.77 -15.94 -10.96
C THR A 53 -6.66 -16.80 -10.08
N SER A 54 -6.04 -17.56 -9.19
CA SER A 54 -6.80 -18.31 -8.21
C SER A 54 -7.50 -17.32 -7.28
N ASP A 55 -8.78 -17.57 -6.98
CA ASP A 55 -9.56 -16.84 -5.98
C ASP A 55 -8.79 -16.71 -4.65
N ASP A 56 -7.98 -17.72 -4.34
CA ASP A 56 -7.07 -17.78 -3.19
C ASP A 56 -5.99 -16.68 -3.22
N PHE A 57 -5.44 -16.37 -4.39
CA PHE A 57 -4.43 -15.32 -4.56
C PHE A 57 -5.03 -13.95 -4.30
N LEU A 58 -6.22 -13.67 -4.86
CA LEU A 58 -6.96 -12.42 -4.62
C LEU A 58 -7.34 -12.28 -3.14
N ARG A 59 -7.67 -13.39 -2.49
CA ARG A 59 -7.96 -13.46 -1.06
C ARG A 59 -6.72 -13.21 -0.19
N ASP A 60 -5.55 -13.70 -0.60
CA ASP A 60 -4.27 -13.42 0.05
C ASP A 60 -3.84 -11.95 -0.14
N LEU A 61 -4.00 -11.40 -1.36
CA LEU A 61 -3.77 -9.99 -1.65
C LEU A 61 -4.64 -9.09 -0.77
N LYS A 62 -5.93 -9.40 -0.60
CA LYS A 62 -6.82 -8.68 0.33
C LYS A 62 -6.34 -8.75 1.78
N LYS A 63 -5.90 -9.92 2.26
CA LYS A 63 -5.35 -10.07 3.62
C LYS A 63 -4.07 -9.26 3.81
N LYS A 64 -3.14 -9.32 2.86
CA LYS A 64 -1.89 -8.54 2.89
C LYS A 64 -2.17 -7.05 2.83
N ARG A 65 -3.10 -6.62 1.97
CA ARG A 65 -3.54 -5.22 1.88
C ARG A 65 -4.07 -4.71 3.23
N LEU A 66 -4.90 -5.50 3.90
CA LEU A 66 -5.42 -5.17 5.23
C LEU A 66 -4.30 -5.08 6.28
N LYS A 67 -3.39 -6.05 6.30
CA LYS A 67 -2.24 -6.08 7.21
C LYS A 67 -1.35 -4.86 7.04
N ILE A 68 -0.97 -4.54 5.80
CA ILE A 68 -0.10 -3.39 5.51
C ILE A 68 -0.81 -2.08 5.85
N LYS A 69 -2.12 -1.97 5.60
CA LYS A 69 -2.90 -0.82 6.03
C LYS A 69 -2.89 -0.67 7.55
N ASP A 70 -3.08 -1.76 8.30
CA ASP A 70 -3.04 -1.74 9.76
C ASP A 70 -1.66 -1.33 10.29
N ASP A 71 -0.59 -1.87 9.72
CA ASP A 71 0.80 -1.55 10.07
C ASP A 71 1.12 -0.07 9.80
N LEU A 72 0.75 0.43 8.61
CA LEU A 72 0.91 1.84 8.26
C LEU A 72 0.10 2.75 9.19
N HIS A 73 -1.12 2.35 9.55
CA HIS A 73 -1.97 3.12 10.44
C HIS A 73 -1.44 3.12 11.88
N ASN A 74 -0.86 2.01 12.35
CA ASN A 74 -0.17 1.94 13.64
C ASN A 74 1.05 2.87 13.66
N ILE A 75 1.88 2.87 12.60
CA ILE A 75 3.06 3.76 12.53
C ILE A 75 2.65 5.23 12.53
N ILE A 76 1.60 5.60 11.79
CA ILE A 76 1.06 6.97 11.76
C ILE A 76 0.52 7.37 13.14
N LYS A 77 -0.14 6.45 13.86
CA LYS A 77 -0.72 6.71 15.18
C LYS A 77 0.31 6.73 16.32
N GLU A 78 1.40 5.98 16.17
CA GLU A 78 2.49 5.91 17.15
C GLU A 78 3.45 7.11 17.06
N THR A 79 3.38 7.87 15.95
CA THR A 79 4.15 9.11 15.72
C THR A 79 3.41 10.35 16.22
#